data_AF-V2YCM8-F1
#
_entry.id   AF-V2YCM8-F1
#
_cell.length_a   1.000
_cell.length_b   1.000
_cell.length_c   1.000
_cell.angle_alpha   90.00
_cell.angle_beta   90.00
_cell.angle_gamma   90.00
#
_symmetry.space_group_name_H-M   'P 1'
#
loop_
_entity.id
_entity.type
_entity.pdbx_description
1 polymer ?
#
loop_
_entity_poly.entity_id
_entity_poly.type
_entity_poly.pdbx_seq_one_letter_code
_entity_poly.pdbx_strand_id
1 'polypeptide(L)'
;MKTQSIFKFLYTLGLLDTLHSPGLNDQERNDGIRLAVSPICGSFPGNVADINAGIDPGRVRTIVSFGDSFTDGGKDDGSPLDPPVIIPPNHKAGGRSTNGPVWVEGVADDMGNATLMDYAQWAACTDLSLWPSNPRKVDFVGQVKTFLNQQNKLDPETTLYSIFFGINDYIAHNAEHDDGTRMHAAAEAVLTQIDILSSAPTNGRSFMVLDVYGRGSTNPAGEDFKQTIYNGLAQRHSKTLSPLNVAFVDYARIWNGVLGEVPGYKASGHTSTGQCVDCSSDCDENGWCKDAAHHFYWVYGHPSKETHRIMADYVGLVLRDCKI
;
A
#
# COMPACT_ATOMS: atom_id res chain seq x y z
N MET A 1 6.94 66.40 24.77
CA MET A 1 7.20 64.96 25.05
C MET A 1 5.90 64.22 24.80
N LYS A 2 5.74 63.70 23.59
CA LYS A 2 5.95 62.30 23.15
C LYS A 2 4.74 61.39 23.47
N THR A 3 4.04 61.11 22.37
CA THR A 3 3.00 60.15 21.99
C THR A 3 3.25 58.69 22.38
N GLN A 4 2.16 57.91 22.54
CA GLN A 4 1.86 56.57 21.94
C GLN A 4 0.63 55.97 22.67
N SER A 5 -0.57 55.97 22.06
CA SER A 5 -1.16 54.99 21.14
C SER A 5 -1.22 53.54 21.67
N ILE A 6 -2.44 53.12 22.00
CA ILE A 6 -2.84 51.80 22.48
C ILE A 6 -3.01 50.88 21.27
N PHE A 7 -2.18 49.84 21.15
CA PHE A 7 -2.41 48.72 20.23
C PHE A 7 -3.11 47.58 20.97
N LYS A 8 -4.34 47.28 20.58
CA LYS A 8 -5.02 46.02 20.89
C LYS A 8 -4.52 44.96 19.91
N PHE A 9 -3.89 43.91 20.42
CA PHE A 9 -3.64 42.69 19.66
C PHE A 9 -4.79 41.72 19.94
N LEU A 10 -5.67 41.51 18.95
CA LEU A 10 -6.59 40.39 18.92
C LEU A 10 -5.78 39.14 18.52
N TYR A 11 -5.61 38.19 19.43
CA TYR A 11 -5.21 36.84 19.08
C TYR A 11 -6.45 36.08 18.63
N THR A 12 -6.60 35.90 17.32
CA THR A 12 -7.45 34.88 16.72
C THR A 12 -6.89 33.51 17.10
N LEU A 13 -7.61 32.75 17.93
CA LEU A 13 -7.42 31.30 18.05
C LEU A 13 -7.84 30.67 16.72
N GLY A 14 -6.86 30.32 15.89
CA GLY A 14 -7.06 29.32 14.85
C GLY A 14 -7.09 27.93 15.50
N LEU A 15 -8.18 27.20 15.32
CA LEU A 15 -8.20 25.76 15.55
C LEU A 15 -7.23 25.12 14.54
N LEU A 16 -6.07 24.67 15.03
CA LEU A 16 -5.33 23.60 14.35
C LEU A 16 -6.07 22.30 14.66
N ASP A 17 -6.60 21.66 13.62
CA ASP A 17 -6.94 20.24 13.67
C ASP A 17 -5.64 19.47 13.95
N THR A 18 -5.51 19.01 15.19
CA THR A 18 -4.44 18.11 15.60
C THR A 18 -4.75 16.71 15.05
N LEU A 19 -4.16 16.37 13.91
CA LEU A 19 -3.81 14.97 13.67
C LEU A 19 -2.80 14.58 14.76
N HIS A 20 -3.12 13.48 15.45
CA HIS A 20 -2.45 12.96 16.65
C HIS A 20 -0.94 13.29 16.73
N SER A 21 -0.57 14.06 17.75
CA SER A 21 0.83 14.13 18.20
C SER A 21 1.27 12.78 18.75
N PRO A 22 2.54 12.36 18.54
CA PRO A 22 3.08 11.11 19.04
C PRO A 22 3.18 11.24 20.57
N GLY A 23 2.25 10.59 21.26
CA GLY A 23 2.00 10.88 22.67
C GLY A 23 1.44 9.69 23.43
N LEU A 24 1.87 8.48 23.11
CA LEU A 24 1.87 7.28 23.97
C LEU A 24 3.00 6.39 23.45
N ASN A 25 4.00 6.14 24.30
CA ASN A 25 5.16 5.27 24.14
C ASN A 25 5.25 4.56 22.76
N ASP A 26 5.95 5.13 21.77
CA ASP A 26 6.14 4.50 20.44
C ASP A 26 6.76 3.09 20.53
N GLN A 27 7.35 2.72 21.67
CA GLN A 27 7.84 1.37 21.97
C GLN A 27 6.73 0.34 22.28
N GLU A 28 5.52 0.77 22.64
CA GLU A 28 4.37 -0.13 22.92
C GLU A 28 3.44 -0.27 21.71
N ARG A 29 3.46 0.69 20.77
CA ARG A 29 2.68 0.60 19.52
C ARG A 29 3.28 -0.49 18.62
N ASN A 30 2.43 -1.33 18.02
CA ASN A 30 2.82 -2.34 17.04
C ASN A 30 3.89 -3.33 17.57
N ASP A 31 3.76 -3.72 18.85
CA ASP A 31 4.66 -4.67 19.50
C ASP A 31 6.15 -4.24 19.43
N GLY A 32 6.41 -2.93 19.41
CA GLY A 32 7.76 -2.35 19.31
C GLY A 32 8.36 -2.34 17.90
N ILE A 33 7.64 -2.88 16.91
CA ILE A 33 7.99 -2.83 15.48
C ILE A 33 7.69 -1.46 14.90
N ARG A 34 8.68 -0.86 14.22
CA ARG A 34 8.62 0.52 13.72
C ARG A 34 9.40 0.69 12.43
N LEU A 35 9.11 1.77 11.70
CA LEU A 35 9.93 2.17 10.56
C LEU A 35 11.33 2.58 11.01
N ALA A 36 12.35 1.96 10.42
CA ALA A 36 13.76 2.37 10.53
C ALA A 36 14.24 3.17 9.31
N VAL A 37 13.35 3.44 8.36
CA VAL A 37 13.61 4.17 7.11
C VAL A 37 12.56 5.25 6.91
N SER A 38 12.92 6.28 6.16
CA SER A 38 12.00 7.35 5.73
C SER A 38 11.83 7.32 4.20
N PRO A 39 10.70 7.87 3.70
CA PRO A 39 10.51 8.09 2.27
C PRO A 39 11.64 8.85 1.60
N ILE A 40 11.88 8.55 0.33
CA ILE A 40 12.68 9.40 -0.57
C ILE A 40 11.71 10.15 -1.45
N CYS A 41 11.48 11.41 -1.13
CA CYS A 41 10.56 12.24 -1.90
C CYS A 41 11.12 12.62 -3.27
N GLY A 42 10.31 12.41 -4.31
CA GLY A 42 10.61 12.67 -5.70
C GLY A 42 9.98 13.93 -6.27
N SER A 43 9.90 13.97 -7.60
CA SER A 43 9.18 15.00 -8.37
C SER A 43 8.70 14.45 -9.71
N PHE A 44 7.73 15.14 -10.31
CA PHE A 44 7.31 14.89 -11.68
C PHE A 44 7.77 16.00 -12.64
N PRO A 45 8.25 15.65 -13.85
CA PRO A 45 8.72 14.33 -14.26
C PRO A 45 10.03 13.95 -13.53
N GLY A 46 10.37 12.66 -13.46
CA GLY A 46 11.60 12.22 -12.79
C GLY A 46 11.78 10.70 -12.72
N ASN A 47 12.85 10.28 -12.05
CA ASN A 47 13.05 8.88 -11.68
C ASN A 47 12.04 8.46 -10.60
N VAL A 48 11.74 7.16 -10.54
CA VAL A 48 10.89 6.58 -9.49
C VAL A 48 11.37 7.00 -8.10
N ALA A 49 10.44 7.53 -7.31
CA ALA A 49 10.61 7.94 -5.93
C ALA A 49 9.22 8.06 -5.28
N ASP A 50 9.18 8.24 -3.96
CA ASP A 50 7.91 8.46 -3.25
C ASP A 50 7.35 9.85 -3.60
N ILE A 51 6.06 9.94 -3.94
CA ILE A 51 5.40 11.22 -4.24
C ILE A 51 3.95 11.22 -3.79
N ASN A 52 3.45 12.42 -3.49
CA ASN A 52 2.04 12.75 -3.32
C ASN A 52 1.71 14.05 -4.07
N ALA A 53 1.06 13.92 -5.21
CA ALA A 53 0.61 15.02 -6.05
C ALA A 53 -0.91 15.22 -5.89
N GLY A 54 -1.33 15.72 -4.71
CA GLY A 54 -2.69 16.22 -4.47
C GLY A 54 -3.62 15.34 -3.63
N ILE A 55 -3.18 14.20 -3.10
CA ILE A 55 -4.01 13.39 -2.19
C ILE A 55 -3.97 14.02 -0.78
N ASP A 56 -5.15 14.33 -0.24
CA ASP A 56 -5.32 14.80 1.14
C ASP A 56 -5.95 13.69 2.01
N PRO A 57 -5.17 13.01 2.87
CA PRO A 57 -5.68 11.96 3.75
C PRO A 57 -6.87 12.39 4.62
N GLY A 58 -6.93 13.66 5.03
CA GLY A 58 -8.01 14.16 5.90
C GLY A 58 -9.38 14.23 5.21
N ARG A 59 -9.41 14.23 3.88
CA ARG A 59 -10.62 14.26 3.06
C ARG A 59 -11.11 12.89 2.63
N VAL A 60 -10.29 11.86 2.74
CA VAL A 60 -10.67 10.50 2.34
C VAL A 60 -11.76 9.98 3.27
N ARG A 61 -12.81 9.39 2.68
CA ARG A 61 -13.93 8.75 3.39
C ARG A 61 -14.14 7.31 2.94
N THR A 62 -13.73 7.00 1.72
CA THR A 62 -13.77 5.64 1.16
C THR A 62 -12.45 5.31 0.50
N ILE A 63 -11.94 4.11 0.75
CA ILE A 63 -10.81 3.52 0.03
C ILE A 63 -11.35 2.34 -0.76
N VAL A 64 -11.20 2.39 -2.08
CA VAL A 64 -11.44 1.24 -2.96
C VAL A 64 -10.08 0.63 -3.27
N SER A 65 -9.83 -0.57 -2.76
CA SER A 65 -8.51 -1.20 -2.86
C SER A 65 -8.51 -2.35 -3.85
N PHE A 66 -7.52 -2.35 -4.73
CA PHE A 66 -7.23 -3.41 -5.68
C PHE A 66 -5.82 -3.90 -5.46
N GLY A 67 -5.62 -5.21 -5.54
CA GLY A 67 -4.31 -5.78 -5.32
C GLY A 67 -4.28 -7.30 -5.27
N ASP A 68 -3.19 -7.80 -4.70
CA ASP A 68 -2.95 -9.22 -4.51
C ASP A 68 -3.02 -9.64 -3.02
N SER A 69 -2.32 -10.70 -2.65
CA SER A 69 -2.29 -11.25 -1.28
C SER A 69 -1.73 -10.30 -0.22
N PHE A 70 -1.01 -9.24 -0.61
CA PHE A 70 -0.53 -8.23 0.33
C PHE A 70 -1.65 -7.25 0.72
N THR A 71 -2.74 -7.22 -0.04
CA THR A 71 -3.89 -6.32 0.14
C THR A 71 -5.18 -7.09 0.45
N ASP A 72 -5.29 -8.35 0.04
CA ASP A 72 -6.46 -9.23 0.22
C ASP A 72 -6.81 -9.43 1.70
N GLY A 73 -7.92 -8.80 2.10
CA GLY A 73 -8.59 -8.88 3.39
C GLY A 73 -9.37 -10.17 3.63
N GLY A 74 -9.39 -11.13 2.69
CA GLY A 74 -10.16 -12.37 2.80
C GLY A 74 -11.60 -12.27 2.26
N LYS A 75 -12.05 -11.08 1.84
CA LYS A 75 -13.23 -10.87 0.99
C LYS A 75 -12.88 -9.87 -0.10
N ASP A 76 -13.34 -10.13 -1.32
CA ASP A 76 -12.90 -9.49 -2.56
C ASP A 76 -14.04 -8.86 -3.37
N ASP A 77 -15.16 -8.57 -2.71
CA ASP A 77 -16.39 -8.03 -3.31
C ASP A 77 -16.72 -6.61 -2.84
N GLY A 78 -15.84 -5.97 -2.08
CA GLY A 78 -16.05 -4.65 -1.49
C GLY A 78 -16.96 -4.63 -0.25
N SER A 79 -17.42 -5.80 0.23
CA SER A 79 -18.19 -5.90 1.47
C SER A 79 -17.29 -5.80 2.72
N PRO A 80 -17.87 -5.54 3.92
CA PRO A 80 -17.09 -5.50 5.15
C PRO A 80 -16.32 -6.82 5.39
N LEU A 81 -15.02 -6.66 5.64
CA LEU A 81 -14.13 -7.77 5.95
C LEU A 81 -14.51 -8.45 7.27
N ASP A 82 -14.23 -9.75 7.37
CA ASP A 82 -14.35 -10.45 8.65
C ASP A 82 -13.26 -9.98 9.63
N PRO A 83 -13.44 -10.20 10.95
CA PRO A 83 -12.42 -9.85 11.94
C PRO A 83 -11.07 -10.50 11.61
N PRO A 84 -9.94 -9.77 11.71
CA PRO A 84 -8.61 -10.27 11.39
C PRO A 84 -8.05 -11.11 12.55
N VAL A 85 -8.72 -12.23 12.85
CA VAL A 85 -8.38 -13.14 13.94
C VAL A 85 -7.91 -14.49 13.42
N ILE A 86 -6.89 -15.03 14.08
CA ILE A 86 -6.38 -16.38 13.79
C ILE A 86 -7.25 -17.41 14.51
N ILE A 87 -7.69 -18.43 13.77
CA ILE A 87 -8.39 -19.59 14.31
C ILE A 87 -7.57 -20.83 13.93
N PRO A 88 -6.72 -21.33 14.85
CA PRO A 88 -5.89 -22.50 14.58
C PRO A 88 -6.72 -23.73 14.17
N PRO A 89 -6.19 -24.60 13.29
CA PRO A 89 -4.84 -24.58 12.73
C PRO A 89 -4.69 -23.68 11.49
N ASN A 90 -5.70 -22.87 11.14
CA ASN A 90 -5.60 -21.96 10.02
C ASN A 90 -4.73 -20.76 10.39
N HIS A 91 -3.62 -20.59 9.68
CA HIS A 91 -2.68 -19.47 9.87
C HIS A 91 -3.15 -18.18 9.20
N LYS A 92 -4.32 -18.15 8.53
CA LYS A 92 -4.83 -16.95 7.85
C LYS A 92 -5.83 -16.22 8.74
N ALA A 93 -5.47 -15.02 9.21
CA ALA A 93 -6.32 -14.23 10.08
C ALA A 93 -7.52 -13.69 9.29
N GLY A 94 -8.75 -14.13 9.60
CA GLY A 94 -9.94 -13.69 8.85
C GLY A 94 -9.84 -13.86 7.33
N GLY A 95 -9.03 -14.81 6.85
CA GLY A 95 -8.76 -15.03 5.42
C GLY A 95 -7.52 -14.31 4.85
N ARG A 96 -6.94 -13.33 5.54
CA ARG A 96 -5.72 -12.61 5.10
C ARG A 96 -4.53 -13.55 4.98
N SER A 97 -3.61 -13.26 4.06
CA SER A 97 -2.33 -13.99 3.94
C SER A 97 -1.28 -13.53 4.97
N THR A 98 -1.74 -13.22 6.19
CA THR A 98 -0.94 -12.74 7.32
C THR A 98 -1.62 -13.14 8.66
N ASN A 99 -1.00 -12.83 9.79
CA ASN A 99 -1.48 -13.11 11.15
C ASN A 99 -2.40 -12.02 11.76
N GLY A 100 -2.87 -11.07 10.95
CA GLY A 100 -3.73 -9.98 11.39
C GLY A 100 -4.20 -9.08 10.24
N PRO A 101 -4.41 -7.78 10.47
CA PRO A 101 -4.78 -6.85 9.41
C PRO A 101 -3.67 -6.69 8.36
N VAL A 102 -4.06 -6.47 7.11
CA VAL A 102 -3.15 -6.02 6.04
C VAL A 102 -2.98 -4.49 6.06
N TRP A 103 -2.01 -3.98 5.30
CA TRP A 103 -1.60 -2.57 5.33
C TRP A 103 -2.77 -1.60 5.06
N VAL A 104 -3.66 -1.94 4.13
CA VAL A 104 -4.75 -1.04 3.71
C VAL A 104 -5.82 -0.87 4.80
N GLU A 105 -6.00 -1.88 5.66
CA GLU A 105 -6.85 -1.76 6.85
C GLU A 105 -6.28 -0.73 7.83
N GLY A 106 -4.95 -0.71 8.01
CA GLY A 106 -4.25 0.30 8.81
C GLY A 106 -4.32 1.71 8.20
N VAL A 107 -4.22 1.83 6.87
CA VAL A 107 -4.39 3.12 6.18
C VAL A 107 -5.81 3.65 6.31
N ALA A 108 -6.83 2.78 6.22
CA ALA A 108 -8.22 3.15 6.40
C ALA A 108 -8.49 3.69 7.82
N ASP A 109 -7.96 3.02 8.85
CA ASP A 109 -8.04 3.46 10.24
C ASP A 109 -7.37 4.84 10.42
N ASP A 110 -6.14 5.00 9.94
CA ASP A 110 -5.38 6.25 10.01
C ASP A 110 -6.05 7.43 9.30
N MET A 111 -6.84 7.16 8.26
CA MET A 111 -7.64 8.16 7.53
C MET A 111 -8.99 8.47 8.21
N GLY A 112 -9.09 8.24 9.52
CA GLY A 112 -10.27 8.54 10.32
C GLY A 112 -11.37 7.50 10.15
N ASN A 113 -11.01 6.21 10.09
CA ASN A 113 -11.91 5.09 9.83
C ASN A 113 -12.65 5.23 8.49
N ALA A 114 -11.90 5.48 7.42
CA ALA A 114 -12.45 5.45 6.06
C ALA A 114 -13.08 4.08 5.78
N THR A 115 -14.19 4.06 5.03
CA THR A 115 -14.79 2.80 4.58
C THR A 115 -13.86 2.11 3.60
N LEU A 116 -13.40 0.91 3.95
CA LEU A 116 -12.60 0.08 3.05
C LEU A 116 -13.51 -0.82 2.21
N MET A 117 -13.42 -0.68 0.90
CA MET A 117 -13.99 -1.58 -0.09
C MET A 117 -12.86 -2.37 -0.74
N ASP A 118 -12.62 -3.58 -0.25
CA ASP A 118 -11.53 -4.42 -0.72
C ASP A 118 -11.98 -5.34 -1.87
N TYR A 119 -11.24 -5.27 -2.97
CA TYR A 119 -11.39 -6.13 -4.15
C TYR A 119 -10.12 -6.94 -4.43
N ALA A 120 -9.09 -6.83 -3.58
CA ALA A 120 -7.84 -7.53 -3.77
C ALA A 120 -8.05 -9.05 -3.65
N GLN A 121 -7.30 -9.80 -4.47
CA GLN A 121 -7.41 -11.25 -4.54
C GLN A 121 -6.02 -11.86 -4.54
N TRP A 122 -5.76 -12.79 -3.61
CA TRP A 122 -4.46 -13.46 -3.55
C TRP A 122 -4.08 -14.09 -4.90
N ALA A 123 -2.79 -13.99 -5.26
CA ALA A 123 -2.22 -14.40 -6.55
C ALA A 123 -2.65 -13.57 -7.78
N ALA A 124 -3.38 -12.47 -7.62
CA ALA A 124 -3.71 -11.60 -8.74
C ALA A 124 -2.47 -10.95 -9.36
N CYS A 125 -2.34 -11.09 -10.68
CA CYS A 125 -1.46 -10.27 -11.50
C CYS A 125 -2.21 -9.05 -12.05
N THR A 126 -1.57 -8.18 -12.82
CA THR A 126 -2.30 -7.04 -13.42
C THR A 126 -3.25 -7.49 -14.53
N ASP A 127 -2.85 -8.45 -15.35
CA ASP A 127 -3.64 -8.97 -16.48
C ASP A 127 -3.27 -10.43 -16.78
N LEU A 128 -4.23 -11.36 -16.67
CA LEU A 128 -4.02 -12.79 -16.89
C LEU A 128 -3.66 -13.13 -18.34
N SER A 129 -4.03 -12.30 -19.31
CA SER A 129 -3.69 -12.52 -20.72
C SER A 129 -2.18 -12.44 -20.96
N LEU A 130 -1.45 -11.75 -20.07
CA LEU A 130 0.01 -11.69 -20.09
C LEU A 130 0.64 -12.94 -19.48
N TRP A 131 0.00 -13.57 -18.49
CA TRP A 131 0.62 -14.61 -17.66
C TRP A 131 -0.13 -15.93 -17.73
N PRO A 132 0.03 -16.71 -18.81
CA PRO A 132 -0.66 -17.99 -18.95
C PRO A 132 -0.30 -18.99 -17.84
N SER A 133 0.90 -18.87 -17.24
CA SER A 133 1.31 -19.70 -16.10
C SER A 133 0.64 -19.35 -14.77
N ASN A 134 -0.09 -18.23 -14.67
CA ASN A 134 -0.70 -17.85 -13.39
C ASN A 134 -1.66 -18.95 -12.90
N PRO A 135 -1.39 -19.54 -11.72
CA PRO A 135 -2.13 -20.69 -11.21
C PRO A 135 -3.58 -20.35 -10.83
N ARG A 136 -3.88 -19.06 -10.56
CA ARG A 136 -5.22 -18.60 -10.22
C ARG A 136 -5.71 -17.64 -11.30
N LYS A 137 -6.93 -17.84 -11.77
CA LYS A 137 -7.54 -16.99 -12.82
C LYS A 137 -8.18 -15.74 -12.21
N VAL A 138 -7.35 -14.93 -11.55
CA VAL A 138 -7.72 -13.64 -10.97
C VAL A 138 -6.69 -12.57 -11.36
N ASP A 139 -7.12 -11.35 -11.66
CA ASP A 139 -6.27 -10.21 -12.03
C ASP A 139 -6.94 -8.87 -11.70
N PHE A 140 -6.17 -7.79 -11.81
CA PHE A 140 -6.66 -6.42 -11.64
C PHE A 140 -7.82 -6.09 -12.59
N VAL A 141 -7.73 -6.50 -13.86
CA VAL A 141 -8.80 -6.29 -14.86
C VAL A 141 -10.13 -6.89 -14.38
N GLY A 142 -10.12 -8.11 -13.85
CA GLY A 142 -11.28 -8.78 -13.27
C GLY A 142 -11.80 -8.12 -11.99
N GLN A 143 -10.90 -7.62 -11.13
CA GLN A 143 -11.29 -6.89 -9.92
C GLN A 143 -12.00 -5.57 -10.27
N VAL A 144 -11.46 -4.79 -11.20
CA VAL A 144 -12.09 -3.55 -11.68
C VAL A 144 -13.44 -3.85 -12.33
N LYS A 145 -13.53 -4.90 -13.14
CA LYS A 145 -14.81 -5.35 -13.72
C LYS A 145 -15.85 -5.67 -12.64
N THR A 146 -15.44 -6.34 -11.56
CA THR A 146 -16.33 -6.66 -10.43
C THR A 146 -16.84 -5.38 -9.77
N PHE A 147 -15.95 -4.44 -9.44
CA PHE A 147 -16.31 -3.13 -8.88
C PHE A 147 -17.28 -2.36 -9.78
N LEU A 148 -16.99 -2.27 -11.09
CA LEU A 148 -17.82 -1.52 -12.04
C LEU A 148 -19.22 -2.13 -12.21
N ASN A 149 -19.33 -3.47 -12.19
CA ASN A 149 -20.60 -4.18 -12.31
C ASN A 149 -21.55 -3.93 -11.13
N GLN A 150 -21.01 -3.56 -9.97
CA GLN A 150 -21.81 -3.24 -8.79
C GLN A 150 -22.43 -1.83 -8.86
N GLN A 151 -21.99 -0.99 -9.81
CA GLN A 151 -22.53 0.36 -10.03
C GLN A 151 -22.56 1.23 -8.77
N ASN A 152 -21.50 1.11 -7.95
CA ASN A 152 -21.36 1.87 -6.72
C ASN A 152 -21.45 3.38 -6.97
N LYS A 153 -22.17 4.09 -6.11
CA LYS A 153 -22.28 5.55 -6.13
C LYS A 153 -21.36 6.15 -5.09
N LEU A 154 -20.09 6.25 -5.44
CA LEU A 154 -19.06 6.83 -4.58
C LEU A 154 -18.85 8.30 -4.94
N ASP A 155 -18.48 9.12 -3.94
CA ASP A 155 -18.11 10.51 -4.16
C ASP A 155 -16.64 10.56 -4.64
N PRO A 156 -16.37 11.00 -5.89
CA PRO A 156 -15.00 11.05 -6.40
C PRO A 156 -14.07 11.99 -5.63
N GLU A 157 -14.61 12.97 -4.91
CA GLU A 157 -13.83 13.94 -4.14
C GLU A 157 -13.34 13.41 -2.79
N THR A 158 -13.93 12.30 -2.31
CA THR A 158 -13.57 11.68 -1.03
C THR A 158 -13.22 10.20 -1.16
N THR A 159 -13.15 9.68 -2.40
CA THR A 159 -12.79 8.29 -2.69
C THR A 159 -11.34 8.21 -3.16
N LEU A 160 -10.56 7.38 -2.48
CA LEU A 160 -9.21 7.01 -2.87
C LEU A 160 -9.24 5.61 -3.50
N TYR A 161 -8.63 5.46 -4.68
CA TYR A 161 -8.36 4.17 -5.29
C TYR A 161 -6.92 3.76 -4.99
N SER A 162 -6.72 2.72 -4.18
CA SER A 162 -5.40 2.13 -3.94
C SER A 162 -5.16 0.95 -4.86
N ILE A 163 -3.99 0.91 -5.49
CA ILE A 163 -3.62 -0.12 -6.47
C ILE A 163 -2.25 -0.67 -6.08
N PHE A 164 -2.18 -1.95 -5.73
CA PHE A 164 -0.93 -2.60 -5.34
C PHE A 164 -0.75 -3.94 -6.04
N PHE A 165 0.08 -3.94 -7.09
CA PHE A 165 0.37 -5.08 -7.95
C PHE A 165 1.85 -5.12 -8.34
N GLY A 166 2.24 -6.14 -9.10
CA GLY A 166 3.59 -6.33 -9.63
C GLY A 166 4.31 -7.55 -9.06
N ILE A 167 3.93 -8.04 -7.87
CA ILE A 167 4.59 -9.20 -7.25
C ILE A 167 4.33 -10.47 -8.07
N ASN A 168 3.08 -10.76 -8.40
CA ASN A 168 2.73 -11.97 -9.15
C ASN A 168 3.16 -11.88 -10.62
N ASP A 169 3.10 -10.69 -11.22
CA ASP A 169 3.65 -10.41 -12.55
C ASP A 169 5.15 -10.69 -12.58
N TYR A 170 5.89 -10.23 -11.58
CA TYR A 170 7.33 -10.46 -11.45
C TYR A 170 7.69 -11.92 -11.22
N ILE A 171 6.91 -12.64 -10.41
CA ILE A 171 7.07 -14.09 -10.21
C ILE A 171 6.86 -14.82 -11.55
N ALA A 172 5.80 -14.48 -12.29
CA ALA A 172 5.51 -15.09 -13.58
C ALA A 172 6.58 -14.75 -14.64
N HIS A 173 7.04 -13.50 -14.69
CA HIS A 173 8.15 -13.06 -15.53
C HIS A 173 9.39 -13.94 -15.33
N ASN A 174 9.80 -14.15 -14.07
CA ASN A 174 10.95 -14.98 -13.75
C ASN A 174 10.72 -16.46 -14.09
N ALA A 175 9.53 -16.99 -13.80
CA ALA A 175 9.19 -18.40 -14.03
C ALA A 175 9.10 -18.74 -15.53
N GLU A 176 8.63 -17.80 -16.34
CA GLU A 176 8.46 -17.99 -17.79
C GLU A 176 9.67 -17.50 -18.60
N HIS A 177 10.71 -16.97 -17.96
CA HIS A 177 11.89 -16.39 -18.61
C HIS A 177 11.51 -15.33 -19.66
N ASP A 178 10.56 -14.48 -19.29
CA ASP A 178 10.13 -13.35 -20.12
C ASP A 178 11.27 -12.33 -20.30
N ASP A 179 11.31 -11.66 -21.45
CA ASP A 179 12.36 -10.68 -21.77
C ASP A 179 12.11 -9.27 -21.17
N GLY A 180 11.02 -9.11 -20.41
CA GLY A 180 10.58 -7.87 -19.80
C GLY A 180 9.43 -7.19 -20.54
N THR A 181 9.13 -7.59 -21.78
CA THR A 181 8.03 -6.98 -22.56
C THR A 181 6.67 -7.14 -21.89
N ARG A 182 6.42 -8.27 -21.22
CA ARG A 182 5.16 -8.48 -20.50
C ARG A 182 5.11 -7.76 -19.15
N MET A 183 6.25 -7.55 -18.49
CA MET A 183 6.31 -6.66 -17.33
C MET A 183 5.97 -5.22 -17.73
N HIS A 184 6.48 -4.73 -18.85
CA HIS A 184 6.09 -3.42 -19.38
C HIS A 184 4.58 -3.36 -19.66
N ALA A 185 4.03 -4.38 -20.34
CA ALA A 185 2.59 -4.46 -20.61
C ALA A 185 1.74 -4.53 -19.33
N ALA A 186 2.26 -5.15 -18.26
CA ALA A 186 1.60 -5.20 -16.96
C ALA A 186 1.47 -3.80 -16.34
N ALA A 187 2.50 -2.95 -16.47
CA ALA A 187 2.42 -1.54 -16.05
C ALA A 187 1.38 -0.76 -16.85
N GLU A 188 1.33 -0.96 -18.17
CA GLU A 188 0.31 -0.35 -19.03
C GLU A 188 -1.12 -0.82 -18.69
N ALA A 189 -1.29 -2.06 -18.26
CA ALA A 189 -2.57 -2.56 -17.76
C ALA A 189 -3.02 -1.78 -16.51
N VAL A 190 -2.11 -1.48 -15.58
CA VAL A 190 -2.41 -0.64 -14.40
C VAL A 190 -2.89 0.74 -14.83
N LEU A 191 -2.15 1.39 -15.73
CA LEU A 191 -2.47 2.73 -16.23
C LEU A 191 -3.82 2.75 -17.00
N THR A 192 -4.12 1.70 -17.75
CA THR A 192 -5.39 1.53 -18.45
C THR A 192 -6.56 1.41 -17.47
N GLN A 193 -6.41 0.63 -16.40
CA GLN A 193 -7.46 0.52 -15.38
C GLN A 193 -7.68 1.84 -14.62
N ILE A 194 -6.62 2.62 -14.37
CA ILE A 194 -6.76 3.98 -13.82
C ILE A 194 -7.60 4.85 -14.76
N ASP A 195 -7.35 4.81 -16.07
CA ASP A 195 -8.14 5.60 -17.03
C ASP A 195 -9.62 5.17 -17.03
N ILE A 196 -9.90 3.87 -16.98
CA ILE A 196 -11.26 3.32 -16.88
C ILE A 196 -11.95 3.83 -15.60
N LEU A 197 -11.29 3.72 -14.45
CA LEU A 197 -11.83 4.17 -13.16
C LEU A 197 -12.00 5.70 -13.10
N SER A 198 -11.14 6.45 -13.78
CA SER A 198 -11.24 7.92 -13.85
C SER A 198 -12.35 8.43 -14.77
N SER A 199 -12.84 7.55 -15.66
CA SER A 199 -13.89 7.83 -16.64
C SER A 199 -15.28 7.60 -16.04
N ALA A 200 -16.31 8.09 -16.74
CA ALA A 200 -17.70 7.81 -16.36
C ALA A 200 -17.99 6.29 -16.40
N PRO A 201 -18.82 5.76 -15.47
CA PRO A 201 -19.60 6.50 -14.47
C PRO A 201 -18.85 6.79 -13.16
N THR A 202 -17.72 6.12 -12.92
CA THR A 202 -16.96 6.18 -11.66
C THR A 202 -16.39 7.58 -11.40
N ASN A 203 -15.85 8.22 -12.43
CA ASN A 203 -15.27 9.56 -12.36
C ASN A 203 -14.18 9.72 -11.29
N GLY A 204 -13.44 8.65 -10.96
CA GLY A 204 -12.43 8.67 -9.90
C GLY A 204 -11.38 9.76 -10.09
N ARG A 205 -10.93 10.37 -8.99
CA ARG A 205 -9.98 11.50 -9.01
C ARG A 205 -8.68 11.28 -8.23
N SER A 206 -8.69 10.39 -7.23
CA SER A 206 -7.53 10.16 -6.38
C SER A 206 -7.03 8.71 -6.50
N PHE A 207 -5.79 8.53 -6.93
CA PHE A 207 -5.19 7.21 -7.16
C PHE A 207 -3.83 7.09 -6.46
N MET A 208 -3.69 6.10 -5.59
CA MET A 208 -2.42 5.77 -4.95
C MET A 208 -1.93 4.43 -5.48
N VAL A 209 -0.77 4.43 -6.15
CA VAL A 209 -0.14 3.20 -6.63
C VAL A 209 1.04 2.86 -5.73
N LEU A 210 1.12 1.61 -5.32
CA LEU A 210 2.16 1.10 -4.43
C LEU A 210 2.92 0.00 -5.16
N ASP A 211 4.23 -0.09 -4.92
CA ASP A 211 5.07 -1.12 -5.52
C ASP A 211 6.02 -1.78 -4.52
N VAL A 212 6.18 -3.10 -4.69
CA VAL A 212 7.29 -3.89 -4.13
C VAL A 212 7.54 -5.14 -4.99
N TYR A 213 7.46 -5.02 -6.32
CA TYR A 213 7.40 -6.17 -7.25
C TYR A 213 8.37 -7.32 -6.89
N GLY A 214 9.61 -6.98 -6.52
CA GLY A 214 10.69 -7.92 -6.27
C GLY A 214 10.93 -8.26 -4.80
N ARG A 215 10.16 -7.68 -3.86
CA ARG A 215 10.30 -7.91 -2.41
C ARG A 215 11.76 -7.84 -1.94
N GLY A 216 12.43 -6.75 -2.31
CA GLY A 216 13.85 -6.49 -2.00
C GLY A 216 14.84 -6.96 -3.08
N SER A 217 14.37 -7.67 -4.11
CA SER A 217 15.16 -7.94 -5.32
C SER A 217 14.87 -6.90 -6.40
N THR A 218 15.85 -6.61 -7.25
CA THR A 218 15.68 -5.68 -8.37
C THR A 218 16.19 -6.27 -9.67
N ASN A 219 15.50 -6.03 -10.79
CA ASN A 219 16.01 -6.29 -12.12
C ASN A 219 15.50 -5.23 -13.13
N PRO A 220 16.06 -5.17 -14.36
CA PRO A 220 15.65 -4.17 -15.33
C PRO A 220 14.15 -4.18 -15.68
N ALA A 221 13.52 -5.34 -15.78
CA ALA A 221 12.10 -5.46 -16.14
C ALA A 221 11.16 -4.92 -15.05
N GLY A 222 11.47 -5.18 -13.78
CA GLY A 222 10.70 -4.63 -12.67
C GLY A 222 10.94 -3.13 -12.45
N GLU A 223 12.17 -2.64 -12.65
CA GLU A 223 12.41 -1.20 -12.63
C GLU A 223 11.69 -0.47 -13.78
N ASP A 224 11.62 -1.09 -14.97
CA ASP A 224 10.83 -0.58 -16.09
C ASP A 224 9.31 -0.55 -15.78
N PHE A 225 8.78 -1.58 -15.13
CA PHE A 225 7.40 -1.60 -14.64
C PHE A 225 7.10 -0.40 -13.73
N LYS A 226 7.95 -0.15 -12.72
CA LYS A 226 7.79 1.01 -11.82
C LYS A 226 7.88 2.33 -12.56
N GLN A 227 8.89 2.48 -13.42
CA GLN A 227 9.12 3.74 -14.13
C GLN A 227 8.00 4.06 -15.12
N THR A 228 7.43 3.04 -15.77
CA THR A 228 6.28 3.16 -16.67
C THR A 228 5.06 3.67 -15.91
N ILE A 229 4.73 3.07 -14.75
CA ILE A 229 3.65 3.54 -13.89
C ILE A 229 3.91 4.98 -13.43
N TYR A 230 5.10 5.27 -12.91
CA TYR A 230 5.47 6.59 -12.41
C TYR A 230 5.31 7.69 -13.47
N ASN A 231 5.79 7.43 -14.69
CA ASN A 231 5.62 8.32 -15.84
C ASN A 231 4.14 8.48 -16.22
N GLY A 232 3.38 7.39 -16.23
CA GLY A 232 1.95 7.40 -16.53
C GLY A 232 1.12 8.19 -15.50
N LEU A 233 1.49 8.15 -14.22
CA LEU A 233 0.87 8.97 -13.18
C LEU A 233 1.18 10.46 -13.39
N ALA A 234 2.44 10.81 -13.70
CA ALA A 234 2.84 12.18 -14.02
C ALA A 234 2.05 12.76 -15.21
N GLN A 235 1.84 11.97 -16.26
CA GLN A 235 1.04 12.36 -17.43
C GLN A 235 -0.42 12.61 -17.07
N ARG A 236 -1.02 11.81 -16.18
CA ARG A 236 -2.41 11.98 -15.75
C ARG A 236 -2.61 13.16 -14.80
N HIS A 237 -1.64 13.40 -13.93
CA HIS A 237 -1.62 14.56 -13.05
C HIS A 237 -1.46 15.88 -13.82
N SER A 238 -0.63 15.90 -14.87
CA SER A 238 -0.37 17.12 -15.66
C SER A 238 -1.49 17.54 -16.63
N LYS A 239 -2.59 16.79 -16.73
CA LYS A 239 -3.72 17.14 -17.59
C LYS A 239 -4.40 18.44 -17.13
N THR A 240 -4.54 19.43 -18.02
CA THR A 240 -5.09 20.76 -17.66
C THR A 240 -6.58 20.75 -17.28
N LEU A 241 -7.40 19.93 -17.93
CA LEU A 241 -8.87 19.99 -17.77
C LEU A 241 -9.41 19.09 -16.65
N SER A 242 -8.68 18.04 -16.32
CA SER A 242 -9.08 17.03 -15.35
C SER A 242 -7.84 16.35 -14.76
N PRO A 243 -6.99 17.09 -14.03
CA PRO A 243 -5.82 16.50 -13.39
C PRO A 243 -6.28 15.45 -12.36
N LEU A 244 -5.58 14.31 -12.30
CA LEU A 244 -5.79 13.34 -11.23
C LEU A 244 -4.90 13.69 -10.03
N ASN A 245 -5.41 13.51 -8.82
CA ASN A 245 -4.58 13.45 -7.62
C ASN A 245 -3.91 12.08 -7.60
N VAL A 246 -2.58 12.03 -7.55
CA VAL A 246 -1.85 10.76 -7.62
C VAL A 246 -0.79 10.67 -6.55
N ALA A 247 -0.54 9.46 -6.05
CA ALA A 247 0.61 9.14 -5.23
C ALA A 247 1.31 7.87 -5.75
N PHE A 248 2.62 7.83 -5.59
CA PHE A 248 3.42 6.63 -5.80
C PHE A 248 4.18 6.33 -4.50
N VAL A 249 4.06 5.10 -4.01
CA VAL A 249 4.69 4.64 -2.77
C VAL A 249 5.63 3.48 -3.10
N ASP A 250 6.94 3.69 -2.91
CA ASP A 250 7.96 2.67 -3.18
C ASP A 250 8.32 1.91 -1.88
N TYR A 251 7.63 0.80 -1.63
CA TYR A 251 7.91 -0.04 -0.47
C TYR A 251 9.25 -0.77 -0.55
N ALA A 252 9.98 -0.73 -1.68
CA ALA A 252 11.35 -1.26 -1.72
C ALA A 252 12.23 -0.61 -0.64
N ARG A 253 11.91 0.61 -0.20
CA ARG A 253 12.58 1.27 0.93
C ARG A 253 12.45 0.49 2.24
N ILE A 254 11.27 -0.04 2.55
CA ILE A 254 11.06 -0.89 3.74
C ILE A 254 11.84 -2.19 3.59
N TRP A 255 11.71 -2.87 2.45
CA TRP A 255 12.38 -4.16 2.22
C TRP A 255 13.90 -4.04 2.25
N ASN A 256 14.47 -3.06 1.54
CA ASN A 256 15.90 -2.81 1.55
C ASN A 256 16.39 -2.42 2.94
N GLY A 257 15.58 -1.67 3.69
CA GLY A 257 15.93 -1.24 5.04
C GLY A 257 15.97 -2.40 6.04
N VAL A 258 15.03 -3.34 5.93
CA VAL A 258 14.92 -4.49 6.83
C VAL A 258 15.85 -5.63 6.42
N LEU A 259 15.90 -5.98 5.12
CA LEU A 259 16.64 -7.12 4.60
C LEU A 259 18.11 -6.79 4.31
N GLY A 260 18.47 -5.51 4.17
CA GLY A 260 19.83 -5.06 3.97
C GLY A 260 20.67 -5.04 5.26
N GLU A 261 21.94 -4.69 5.12
CA GLU A 261 22.86 -4.58 6.26
C GLU A 261 22.56 -3.35 7.15
N VAL A 262 22.15 -2.24 6.53
CA VAL A 262 21.89 -0.97 7.19
C VAL A 262 20.55 -0.40 6.72
N PRO A 263 19.62 -0.07 7.62
CA PRO A 263 19.72 -0.21 9.08
C PRO A 263 19.56 -1.65 9.59
N GLY A 264 19.04 -2.57 8.77
CA GLY A 264 18.83 -3.97 9.09
C GLY A 264 17.62 -4.23 9.99
N TYR A 265 17.12 -5.47 9.98
CA TYR A 265 15.84 -5.84 10.61
C TYR A 265 15.74 -5.48 12.11
N LYS A 266 16.85 -5.51 12.85
CA LYS A 266 16.89 -5.15 14.28
C LYS A 266 16.59 -3.68 14.54
N ALA A 267 16.94 -2.79 13.61
CA ALA A 267 16.65 -1.37 13.76
C ALA A 267 15.14 -1.09 13.74
N SER A 268 14.39 -1.89 12.97
CA SER A 268 12.93 -1.87 12.93
C SER A 268 12.27 -2.64 14.08
N GLY A 269 13.06 -3.29 14.94
CA GLY A 269 12.57 -4.08 16.08
C GLY A 269 12.36 -5.57 15.79
N HIS A 270 12.55 -6.04 14.56
CA HIS A 270 12.41 -7.46 14.26
C HIS A 270 13.53 -8.28 14.91
N THR A 271 13.24 -9.54 15.21
CA THR A 271 14.22 -10.56 15.66
C THR A 271 14.57 -11.54 14.55
N SER A 272 13.73 -11.65 13.52
CA SER A 272 13.92 -12.56 12.39
C SER A 272 13.33 -12.00 11.09
N THR A 273 13.99 -12.31 9.97
CA THR A 273 13.46 -12.10 8.61
C THR A 273 12.90 -13.39 8.00
N GLY A 274 12.89 -14.49 8.75
CA GLY A 274 12.29 -15.76 8.33
C GLY A 274 10.77 -15.78 8.54
N GLN A 275 10.09 -16.68 7.82
CA GLN A 275 8.66 -16.94 8.03
C GLN A 275 8.40 -17.59 9.39
N CYS A 276 7.29 -17.23 10.03
CA CYS A 276 6.93 -17.76 11.35
C CYS A 276 6.15 -19.08 11.28
N VAL A 277 5.34 -19.31 10.24
CA VAL A 277 4.46 -20.49 10.12
C VAL A 277 5.22 -21.81 9.87
N ASP A 278 6.47 -21.74 9.43
CA ASP A 278 7.36 -22.91 9.23
C ASP A 278 8.48 -22.87 10.26
N CYS A 279 8.09 -23.05 11.53
CA CYS A 279 9.02 -22.96 12.64
C CYS A 279 9.81 -24.27 12.80
N SER A 280 11.14 -24.14 12.83
CA SER A 280 12.07 -25.27 13.07
C SER A 280 12.66 -25.28 14.49
N SER A 281 12.49 -24.19 15.25
CA SER A 281 12.98 -24.06 16.63
C SER A 281 12.12 -23.07 17.42
N ASP A 282 11.78 -23.41 18.67
CA ASP A 282 10.95 -22.62 19.58
C ASP A 282 9.53 -22.32 19.05
N CYS A 283 8.83 -23.39 18.73
CA CYS A 283 7.49 -23.35 18.13
C CYS A 283 6.38 -23.54 19.17
N ASP A 284 5.21 -23.01 18.86
CA ASP A 284 3.96 -23.27 19.57
C ASP A 284 3.38 -24.65 19.20
N GLU A 285 2.22 -25.01 19.75
CA GLU A 285 1.53 -26.27 19.47
C GLU A 285 1.03 -26.41 18.02
N ASN A 286 0.98 -25.32 17.25
CA ASN A 286 0.55 -25.31 15.85
C ASN A 286 1.73 -25.38 14.87
N GLY A 287 2.97 -25.41 15.38
CA GLY A 287 4.18 -25.39 14.56
C GLY A 287 4.56 -24.00 14.06
N TRP A 288 4.01 -22.94 14.67
CA TRP A 288 4.35 -21.56 14.38
C TRP A 288 5.39 -21.05 15.38
N CYS A 289 6.17 -20.03 15.03
CA CYS A 289 7.11 -19.42 15.96
C CYS A 289 6.34 -18.78 17.14
N LYS A 290 6.88 -18.88 18.36
CA LYS A 290 6.24 -18.30 19.55
C LYS A 290 6.20 -16.78 19.54
N ASP A 291 7.17 -16.14 18.90
CA ASP A 291 7.31 -14.69 18.82
C ASP A 291 6.94 -14.15 17.43
N ALA A 292 5.70 -14.43 17.01
CA ALA A 292 5.21 -14.02 15.69
C ALA A 292 5.30 -12.50 15.46
N ALA A 293 5.19 -11.70 16.53
CA ALA A 293 5.16 -10.25 16.45
C ALA A 293 6.48 -9.63 15.95
N HIS A 294 7.61 -10.28 16.24
CA HIS A 294 8.93 -9.75 15.85
C HIS A 294 9.50 -10.42 14.59
N HIS A 295 8.72 -11.24 13.89
CA HIS A 295 9.09 -11.77 12.57
C HIS A 295 8.65 -10.83 11.45
N PHE A 296 9.54 -10.58 10.48
CA PHE A 296 9.19 -9.76 9.31
C PHE A 296 8.14 -10.43 8.42
N TYR A 297 8.25 -11.76 8.25
CA TYR A 297 7.33 -12.57 7.45
C TYR A 297 6.51 -13.51 8.34
N TRP A 298 5.22 -13.62 8.03
CA TRP A 298 4.34 -14.60 8.66
C TRP A 298 4.38 -15.94 7.93
N VAL A 299 4.03 -15.93 6.64
CA VAL A 299 4.17 -17.07 5.71
C VAL A 299 5.17 -16.71 4.62
N TYR A 300 5.51 -17.69 3.77
CA TYR A 300 6.56 -17.57 2.77
C TYR A 300 6.41 -16.30 1.92
N GLY A 301 7.33 -15.35 2.13
CA GLY A 301 7.38 -14.09 1.39
C GLY A 301 6.16 -13.17 1.58
N HIS A 302 5.36 -13.36 2.63
CA HIS A 302 4.24 -12.48 3.00
C HIS A 302 4.49 -11.84 4.37
N PRO A 303 4.32 -10.51 4.50
CA PRO A 303 4.55 -9.77 5.73
C PRO A 303 3.73 -10.28 6.93
N SER A 304 4.26 -10.15 8.14
CA SER A 304 3.46 -10.19 9.38
C SER A 304 2.53 -8.98 9.48
N LYS A 305 1.55 -9.03 10.38
CA LYS A 305 0.64 -7.90 10.64
C LYS A 305 1.42 -6.67 11.12
N GLU A 306 2.51 -6.88 11.87
CA GLU A 306 3.37 -5.81 12.37
C GLU A 306 4.15 -5.15 11.22
N THR A 307 4.58 -5.94 10.24
CA THR A 307 5.16 -5.44 9.00
C THR A 307 4.11 -4.70 8.15
N HIS A 308 2.88 -5.20 8.07
CA HIS A 308 1.78 -4.49 7.40
C HIS A 308 1.45 -3.15 8.07
N ARG A 309 1.55 -3.06 9.40
CA ARG A 309 1.35 -1.80 10.12
C ARG A 309 2.43 -0.77 9.80
N ILE A 310 3.70 -1.16 9.67
CA ILE A 310 4.74 -0.21 9.23
C ILE A 310 4.62 0.15 7.74
N MET A 311 4.06 -0.73 6.90
CA MET A 311 3.68 -0.36 5.52
C MET A 311 2.61 0.74 5.53
N ALA A 312 1.58 0.63 6.38
CA ALA A 312 0.57 1.67 6.55
C ALA A 312 1.18 2.99 7.07
N ASP A 313 2.08 2.91 8.06
CA ASP A 313 2.79 4.10 8.56
C ASP A 313 3.60 4.77 7.45
N TYR A 314 4.24 3.98 6.59
CA TYR A 314 5.06 4.49 5.49
C TYR A 314 4.20 5.23 4.45
N VAL A 315 3.01 4.72 4.12
CA VAL A 315 2.01 5.43 3.31
C VAL A 315 1.67 6.77 3.96
N GLY A 316 1.42 6.79 5.26
CA GLY A 316 1.17 8.02 6.01
C GLY A 316 2.31 9.03 5.88
N LEU A 317 3.57 8.58 5.96
CA LEU A 317 4.75 9.43 5.74
C LEU A 317 4.82 9.96 4.31
N VAL A 318 4.60 9.13 3.29
CA VAL A 318 4.64 9.56 1.88
C VAL A 318 3.57 10.62 1.61
N LEU A 319 2.33 10.37 2.02
CA LEU A 319 1.22 11.32 1.79
C LEU A 319 1.43 12.64 2.57
N ARG A 320 2.09 12.61 3.71
CA ARG A 320 2.38 13.81 4.50
C ARG A 320 3.58 14.59 3.96
N ASP A 321 4.68 13.91 3.68
CA ASP A 321 6.01 14.52 3.54
C ASP A 321 6.44 14.69 2.07
N CYS A 322 5.96 13.84 1.17
CA CYS A 322 6.40 13.84 -0.24
C CYS A 322 5.45 14.61 -1.16
N LYS A 323 4.95 15.75 -0.70
CA LYS A 323 4.04 16.61 -1.47
C LYS A 323 4.78 17.34 -2.59
N ILE A 324 4.22 17.33 -3.80
CA ILE A 324 4.74 18.03 -4.98
C ILE A 324 3.69 18.90 -5.67
#